data_AF-A0A7Y2GPT6-F1
#
_entry.id   AF-A0A7Y2GPT6-F1
#
_cell.length_a   1.000
_cell.length_b   1.000
_cell.length_c   1.000
_cell.angle_alpha   90.00
_cell.angle_beta   90.00
_cell.angle_gamma   90.00
#
_symmetry.space_group_name_H-M   'P 1'
#
loop_
_entity.id
_entity.type
_entity.pdbx_description
1 polymer ?
#
loop_
_entity_poly.entity_id
_entity_poly.type
_entity_poly.pdbx_seq_one_letter_code
_entity_poly.pdbx_strand_id
1 'polypeptide(L)'
;YFTKHPTHATSFQNLIFAMANQLRAISEAGHFRKKLPKNDKLIACFEKIGGEITALKSGLDAKDFEEYLIIQNLFEYQDRQLEKLKKITWLLGNPDIAPKDYITKEAARRFVAPQDYDPAILLRNFNFSSNLFKHSLRLALTVMIGYVVGSFLDFQNPYWILLTIIVILRPSYGLTRSRSKQRIIGTLIGGALATGIVFLVHDAYVYGVLGIVSLIIAFSMIQKNYRTAATFITLSVIFIYAIIRPDVQEVIQYRVLDTVVGAALSFMAIWLFWPSWSFQKIESDIEKSIRANKDFLGQIIAYYEQKGKVPIALKVSRKQAFMETSNLSAAFQAMTQEPKSKQNNLDSIYELVVLNHSFLSSLASLSGYIQNHSTTKASTALKTSVNYIDQNLEQVLKSVSTFQTQKLDTVVDNEDNFKKQLISLSEGAQEKLNAGRPLSERDHQEAHLINEQLRWLFSLSQKMLKTMTNRPKTKS
;
A
#
# COMPACT_ATOMS: atom_id res chain seq x y z
N TYR A 1 1.24 -22.80 -23.68
CA TYR A 1 2.10 -23.75 -22.95
C TYR A 1 1.36 -24.70 -21.98
N PHE A 2 0.91 -24.29 -20.79
CA PHE A 2 0.42 -25.24 -19.77
C PHE A 2 -0.82 -26.05 -20.18
N THR A 3 -1.67 -25.52 -21.06
CA THR A 3 -2.78 -26.28 -21.68
C THR A 3 -2.29 -27.44 -22.53
N LYS A 4 -1.10 -27.33 -23.12
CA LYS A 4 -0.44 -28.38 -23.93
C LYS A 4 0.38 -29.34 -23.05
N HIS A 5 0.89 -28.89 -21.91
CA HIS A 5 1.73 -29.66 -20.98
C HIS A 5 1.21 -29.61 -19.52
N PRO A 6 0.12 -30.32 -19.21
CA PRO A 6 -0.52 -30.29 -17.88
C PRO A 6 0.35 -30.91 -16.77
N THR A 7 1.26 -31.82 -17.12
CA THR A 7 2.22 -32.43 -16.19
C THR A 7 3.17 -31.38 -15.59
N HIS A 8 3.69 -30.45 -16.40
CA HIS A 8 4.56 -29.38 -15.91
C HIS A 8 3.81 -28.41 -15.00
N ALA A 9 2.55 -28.09 -15.33
CA ALA A 9 1.70 -27.27 -14.45
C ALA A 9 1.56 -27.90 -13.06
N THR A 10 1.37 -29.23 -13.01
CA THR A 10 1.28 -30.00 -11.76
C THR A 10 2.60 -29.99 -10.98
N SER A 11 3.74 -30.11 -11.67
CA SER A 11 5.06 -30.04 -11.04
C SER A 11 5.31 -28.67 -10.38
N PHE A 12 5.03 -27.56 -11.08
CA PHE A 12 5.13 -26.21 -10.50
C PHE A 12 4.14 -25.98 -9.34
N GLN A 13 2.92 -26.48 -9.45
CA GLN A 13 1.92 -26.42 -8.39
C GLN A 13 2.42 -27.11 -7.11
N ASN A 14 2.99 -28.31 -7.25
CA ASN A 14 3.56 -29.07 -6.12
C ASN A 14 4.71 -28.32 -5.46
N LEU A 15 5.58 -27.65 -6.23
CA LEU A 15 6.64 -26.81 -5.69
C LEU A 15 6.08 -25.65 -4.85
N ILE A 16 5.07 -24.95 -5.35
CA ILE A 16 4.42 -23.84 -4.63
C ILE A 16 3.80 -24.33 -3.32
N PHE A 17 3.09 -25.46 -3.33
CA PHE A 17 2.52 -26.04 -2.11
C PHE A 17 3.59 -26.47 -1.10
N ALA A 18 4.70 -27.02 -1.57
CA ALA A 18 5.83 -27.38 -0.71
C ALA A 18 6.45 -26.12 -0.06
N MET A 19 6.61 -25.03 -0.80
CA MET A 19 7.11 -23.76 -0.27
C MET A 19 6.16 -23.17 0.78
N ALA A 20 4.86 -23.19 0.50
CA ALA A 20 3.83 -22.69 1.42
C ALA A 20 3.78 -23.50 2.73
N ASN A 21 3.85 -24.83 2.65
CA ASN A 21 3.90 -25.71 3.81
C ASN A 21 5.16 -25.46 4.64
N GLN A 22 6.30 -25.19 3.99
CA GLN A 22 7.51 -24.89 4.71
C GLN A 22 7.47 -23.53 5.43
N LEU A 23 6.91 -22.50 4.80
CA LEU A 23 6.68 -21.21 5.48
C LEU A 23 5.78 -21.37 6.71
N ARG A 24 4.73 -22.19 6.63
CA ARG A 24 3.87 -22.49 7.76
C ARG A 24 4.63 -23.21 8.88
N ALA A 25 5.42 -24.23 8.55
CA ALA A 25 6.24 -24.95 9.52
C ALA A 25 7.30 -24.06 10.18
N ILE A 26 7.94 -23.14 9.42
CA ILE A 26 8.84 -22.13 9.98
C ILE A 26 8.10 -21.21 10.96
N SER A 27 6.89 -20.75 10.59
CA SER A 27 6.06 -19.91 11.45
C SER A 27 5.67 -20.62 12.75
N GLU A 28 5.35 -21.92 12.70
CA GLU A 28 5.01 -22.73 13.87
C GLU A 28 6.23 -23.04 14.76
N ALA A 29 7.41 -23.18 14.16
CA ALA A 29 8.66 -23.39 14.88
C ALA A 29 9.07 -22.15 15.71
N GLY A 30 8.75 -20.93 15.24
CA GLY A 30 9.04 -19.68 15.94
C GLY A 30 10.54 -19.53 16.24
N HIS A 31 10.90 -19.42 17.53
CA HIS A 31 12.29 -19.33 17.99
C HIS A 31 12.94 -20.70 18.28
N PHE A 32 12.21 -21.81 18.19
CA PHE A 32 12.71 -23.13 18.55
C PHE A 32 13.52 -23.77 17.41
N ARG A 33 14.84 -23.54 17.41
CA ARG A 33 15.80 -24.03 16.40
C ARG A 33 15.64 -25.50 16.01
N LYS A 34 15.37 -26.39 16.97
CA LYS A 34 15.22 -27.84 16.74
C LYS A 34 13.95 -28.23 15.98
N LYS A 35 12.96 -27.34 15.90
CA LYS A 35 11.68 -27.55 15.19
C LYS A 35 11.70 -27.00 13.77
N LEU A 36 12.79 -26.40 13.31
CA LEU A 36 12.89 -25.89 11.94
C LEU A 36 12.81 -27.05 10.92
N PRO A 37 11.98 -26.92 9.88
CA PRO A 37 11.77 -27.98 8.89
C PRO A 37 13.02 -28.20 8.02
N LYS A 38 13.23 -29.45 7.58
CA LYS A 38 14.24 -29.81 6.56
C LYS A 38 13.72 -29.52 5.14
N ASN A 39 14.64 -29.26 4.21
CA ASN A 39 14.33 -28.81 2.85
C ASN A 39 14.11 -29.96 1.84
N ASP A 40 14.13 -31.22 2.27
CA ASP A 40 14.28 -32.39 1.37
C ASP A 40 13.17 -32.48 0.30
N LYS A 41 11.91 -32.23 0.67
CA LYS A 41 10.78 -32.21 -0.28
C LYS A 41 10.88 -31.08 -1.29
N LEU A 42 11.39 -29.91 -0.90
CA LEU A 42 11.58 -28.79 -1.82
C LEU A 42 12.68 -29.07 -2.83
N ILE A 43 13.79 -29.67 -2.38
CA ILE A 43 14.91 -30.04 -3.25
C ILE A 43 14.44 -31.06 -4.29
N ALA A 44 13.71 -32.10 -3.87
CA ALA A 44 13.18 -33.12 -4.80
C ALA A 44 12.22 -32.53 -5.85
N CYS A 45 11.31 -31.63 -5.46
CA CYS A 45 10.44 -30.94 -6.42
C CYS A 45 11.25 -30.08 -7.41
N PHE A 46 12.30 -29.43 -6.93
CA PHE A 46 13.14 -28.55 -7.74
C PHE A 46 13.98 -29.33 -8.76
N GLU A 47 14.62 -30.43 -8.33
CA GLU A 47 15.36 -31.35 -9.22
C GLU A 47 14.46 -31.95 -10.30
N LYS A 48 13.23 -32.32 -9.94
CA LYS A 48 12.24 -32.84 -10.91
C LYS A 48 11.92 -31.81 -12.00
N ILE A 49 11.61 -30.57 -11.61
CA ILE A 49 11.30 -29.50 -12.59
C ILE A 49 12.53 -29.16 -13.43
N GLY A 50 13.73 -29.12 -12.83
CA GLY A 50 14.97 -28.90 -13.57
C GLY A 50 15.22 -29.98 -14.64
N GLY A 51 14.92 -31.23 -14.33
CA GLY A 51 14.96 -32.34 -15.29
C GLY A 51 13.95 -32.19 -16.43
N GLU A 52 12.70 -31.86 -16.11
CA GLU A 52 11.63 -31.61 -17.11
C GLU A 52 12.02 -30.48 -18.08
N ILE A 53 12.57 -29.39 -17.57
CA ILE A 53 13.00 -28.22 -18.36
C ILE A 53 14.23 -28.53 -19.22
N THR A 54 15.19 -29.31 -18.70
CA THR A 54 16.36 -29.75 -19.47
C THR A 54 15.94 -30.66 -20.64
N ALA A 55 14.94 -31.51 -20.42
CA ALA A 55 14.38 -32.36 -21.48
C ALA A 55 13.68 -31.53 -22.57
N LEU A 56 12.94 -30.48 -22.21
CA LEU A 56 12.37 -29.53 -23.18
C LEU A 56 13.43 -28.91 -24.09
N LYS A 57 14.58 -28.51 -23.53
CA LYS A 57 15.66 -27.88 -24.30
C LYS A 57 16.17 -28.75 -25.45
N SER A 58 16.16 -30.08 -25.28
CA SER A 58 16.78 -31.02 -26.22
C SER A 58 15.98 -31.31 -27.51
N GLY A 59 14.77 -30.76 -27.66
CA GLY A 59 13.88 -31.08 -28.80
C GLY A 59 13.16 -29.88 -29.45
N LEU A 60 13.67 -28.65 -29.30
CA LEU A 60 12.98 -27.44 -29.74
C LEU A 60 13.38 -26.94 -31.14
N ASP A 61 12.37 -26.64 -31.96
CA ASP A 61 12.48 -25.77 -33.14
C ASP A 61 12.49 -24.28 -32.73
N ALA A 62 12.97 -23.40 -33.63
CA ALA A 62 13.09 -21.95 -33.37
C ALA A 62 11.79 -21.25 -32.95
N LYS A 63 10.61 -21.80 -33.28
CA LYS A 63 9.29 -21.27 -32.89
C LYS A 63 8.87 -21.58 -31.45
N ASP A 64 9.36 -22.67 -30.87
CA ASP A 64 8.98 -23.10 -29.51
C ASP A 64 9.95 -22.57 -28.44
N PHE A 65 11.01 -21.87 -28.86
CA PHE A 65 12.03 -21.29 -27.99
C PHE A 65 11.47 -20.23 -27.03
N GLU A 66 10.47 -19.43 -27.45
CA GLU A 66 9.79 -18.47 -26.56
C GLU A 66 9.01 -19.17 -25.45
N GLU A 67 8.29 -20.26 -25.76
CA GLU A 67 7.55 -21.04 -24.76
C GLU A 67 8.51 -21.65 -23.71
N TYR A 68 9.70 -22.10 -24.14
CA TYR A 68 10.77 -22.55 -23.27
C TYR A 68 11.30 -21.44 -22.35
N LEU A 69 11.61 -20.26 -22.89
CA LEU A 69 12.15 -19.13 -22.12
C LEU A 69 11.19 -18.69 -21.01
N ILE A 70 9.88 -18.69 -21.25
CA ILE A 70 8.86 -18.35 -20.25
C ILE A 70 8.94 -19.32 -19.06
N ILE A 71 9.08 -20.62 -19.32
CA ILE A 71 9.11 -21.66 -18.29
C ILE A 71 10.43 -21.68 -17.53
N GLN A 72 11.55 -21.52 -18.25
CA GLN A 72 12.87 -21.36 -17.65
C GLN A 72 12.90 -20.13 -16.71
N ASN A 73 12.36 -19.00 -17.14
CA ASN A 73 12.24 -17.79 -16.31
C ASN A 73 11.38 -18.03 -15.06
N LEU A 74 10.27 -18.76 -15.20
CA LEU A 74 9.42 -19.13 -14.05
C LEU A 74 10.19 -20.03 -13.07
N PHE A 75 10.95 -21.01 -13.55
CA PHE A 75 11.78 -21.88 -12.72
C PHE A 75 12.86 -21.12 -11.96
N GLU A 76 13.60 -20.25 -12.65
CA GLU A 76 14.62 -19.39 -12.03
C GLU A 76 14.00 -18.46 -10.99
N TYR A 77 12.82 -17.91 -11.25
CA TYR A 77 12.09 -17.13 -10.25
C TYR A 77 11.78 -17.95 -8.99
N GLN A 78 11.30 -19.19 -9.15
CA GLN A 78 11.01 -20.08 -8.03
C GLN A 78 12.29 -20.47 -7.26
N ASP A 79 13.41 -20.68 -7.95
CA ASP A 79 14.71 -20.93 -7.32
C ASP A 79 15.12 -19.78 -6.39
N ARG A 80 14.97 -18.53 -6.85
CA ARG A 80 15.24 -17.35 -6.02
C ARG A 80 14.33 -17.28 -4.80
N GLN A 81 13.07 -17.71 -4.89
CA GLN A 81 12.21 -17.79 -3.70
C GLN A 81 12.69 -18.88 -2.73
N LEU A 82 13.14 -20.03 -3.25
CA LEU A 82 13.74 -21.09 -2.46
C LEU A 82 15.01 -20.60 -1.73
N GLU A 83 15.88 -19.85 -2.40
CA GLU A 83 17.07 -19.25 -1.78
C GLU A 83 16.71 -18.30 -0.63
N LYS A 84 15.68 -17.47 -0.79
CA LYS A 84 15.20 -16.59 0.30
C LYS A 84 14.68 -17.41 1.47
N LEU A 85 13.94 -18.48 1.20
CA LEU A 85 13.38 -19.35 2.22
C LEU A 85 14.48 -20.13 2.98
N LYS A 86 15.51 -20.59 2.26
CA LYS A 86 16.74 -21.14 2.84
C LYS A 86 17.44 -20.11 3.74
N LYS A 87 17.58 -18.86 3.28
CA LYS A 87 18.16 -17.76 4.07
C LYS A 87 17.37 -17.44 5.33
N ILE A 88 16.03 -17.43 5.27
CA ILE A 88 15.18 -17.22 6.45
C ILE A 88 15.41 -18.34 7.47
N THR A 89 15.38 -19.59 7.02
CA THR A 89 15.61 -20.77 7.88
C THR A 89 17.00 -20.74 8.48
N TRP A 90 18.01 -20.36 7.70
CA TRP A 90 19.39 -20.19 8.15
C TRP A 90 19.52 -19.08 9.20
N LEU A 91 18.94 -17.89 8.96
CA LEU A 91 18.95 -16.75 9.90
C LEU A 91 18.26 -17.10 11.24
N LEU A 92 17.10 -17.76 11.19
CA LEU A 92 16.40 -18.22 12.39
C LEU A 92 17.18 -19.30 13.15
N GLY A 93 18.13 -19.96 12.48
CA GLY A 93 19.06 -20.90 13.07
C GLY A 93 20.18 -20.27 13.91
N ASN A 94 20.20 -18.94 14.07
CA ASN A 94 21.29 -18.17 14.69
C ASN A 94 22.68 -18.58 14.15
N PRO A 95 22.96 -18.27 12.87
CA PRO A 95 24.29 -18.48 12.31
C PRO A 95 25.24 -17.40 12.81
N ASP A 96 26.53 -17.71 12.94
CA ASP A 96 27.55 -16.69 13.23
C ASP A 96 27.65 -15.73 12.04
N ILE A 97 27.06 -14.53 12.19
CA ILE A 97 27.07 -13.50 11.14
C ILE A 97 28.40 -12.76 11.20
N ALA A 98 29.17 -12.82 10.12
CA ALA A 98 30.47 -12.16 10.04
C ALA A 98 30.34 -10.62 10.07
N PRO A 99 31.31 -9.88 10.66
CA PRO A 99 31.31 -8.42 10.71
C PRO A 99 31.19 -7.70 9.35
N LYS A 100 31.54 -8.37 8.23
CA LYS A 100 31.43 -7.82 6.87
C LYS A 100 29.99 -7.76 6.33
N ASP A 101 29.06 -8.48 6.94
CA ASP A 101 27.65 -8.51 6.50
C ASP A 101 26.79 -7.41 7.13
N TYR A 102 27.35 -6.61 8.05
CA TYR A 102 26.66 -5.48 8.64
C TYR A 102 26.62 -4.29 7.66
N ILE A 103 25.41 -3.80 7.40
CA ILE A 103 25.23 -2.52 6.70
C ILE A 103 25.89 -1.43 7.54
N THR A 104 26.80 -0.65 6.94
CA THR A 104 27.47 0.46 7.65
C THR A 104 26.44 1.42 8.25
N LYS A 105 26.72 1.94 9.45
CA LYS A 105 25.80 2.85 10.17
C LYS A 105 25.37 4.05 9.33
N GLU A 106 26.27 4.57 8.50
CA GLU A 106 26.03 5.66 7.55
C GLU A 106 25.06 5.28 6.44
N ALA A 107 25.18 4.08 5.87
CA ALA A 107 24.24 3.57 4.89
C ALA A 107 22.88 3.29 5.52
N ALA A 108 22.85 2.67 6.72
CA ALA A 108 21.63 2.34 7.45
C ALA A 108 20.81 3.59 7.82
N ARG A 109 21.47 4.68 8.23
CA ARG A 109 20.81 5.98 8.53
C ARG A 109 20.01 6.55 7.36
N ARG A 110 20.32 6.19 6.11
CA ARG A 110 19.54 6.63 4.93
C ARG A 110 18.26 5.81 4.72
N PHE A 111 18.17 4.62 5.34
CA PHE A 111 17.00 3.74 5.27
C PHE A 111 16.04 3.92 6.44
N VAL A 112 16.58 4.14 7.65
CA VAL A 112 15.81 4.41 8.85
C VAL A 112 15.32 5.85 8.82
N ALA A 113 14.00 6.07 8.98
CA ALA A 113 13.48 7.41 9.20
C ALA A 113 13.95 7.87 10.59
N PRO A 114 14.78 8.93 10.70
CA PRO A 114 15.10 9.47 12.01
C PRO A 114 13.79 9.91 12.69
N GLN A 115 13.51 9.35 13.88
CA GLN A 115 12.47 9.90 14.75
C GLN A 115 13.09 11.10 15.46
N ASP A 116 13.17 12.22 14.76
CA ASP A 116 13.62 13.46 15.35
C ASP A 116 12.49 13.97 16.26
N TYR A 117 12.70 13.95 17.56
CA TYR A 117 11.86 14.67 18.53
C TYR A 117 12.27 16.14 18.61
N ASP A 118 12.50 16.75 17.45
CA ASP A 118 12.99 18.12 17.36
C ASP A 118 11.82 19.10 17.60
N PRO A 119 11.89 20.00 18.58
CA PRO A 119 10.91 21.07 18.78
C PRO A 119 10.68 21.91 17.52
N ALA A 120 11.66 21.98 16.61
CA ALA A 120 11.52 22.63 15.33
C ALA A 120 10.40 22.00 14.47
N ILE A 121 10.07 20.71 14.65
CA ILE A 121 8.96 20.06 13.94
C ILE A 121 7.62 20.65 14.39
N LEU A 122 7.45 20.99 15.66
CA LEU A 122 6.24 21.66 16.15
C LEU A 122 6.10 23.05 15.52
N LEU A 123 7.18 23.83 15.52
CA LEU A 123 7.22 25.16 14.89
C LEU A 123 6.97 25.08 13.37
N ARG A 124 7.56 24.11 12.68
CA ARG A 124 7.35 23.86 11.25
C ARG A 124 5.93 23.41 10.93
N ASN A 125 5.23 22.81 11.87
CA ASN A 125 3.82 22.46 11.72
C ASN A 125 2.87 23.59 12.12
N PHE A 126 3.34 24.67 12.75
CA PHE A 126 2.54 25.81 13.18
C PHE A 126 2.17 26.74 12.01
N ASN A 127 1.51 26.18 11.00
CA ASN A 127 0.99 26.92 9.86
C ASN A 127 -0.30 26.28 9.34
N PHE A 128 -1.12 27.09 8.66
CA PHE A 128 -2.37 26.64 8.04
C PHE A 128 -2.17 25.78 6.78
N SER A 129 -0.94 25.40 6.41
CA SER A 129 -0.70 24.39 5.37
C SER A 129 -0.60 22.98 5.97
N SER A 130 -0.23 22.85 7.25
CA SER A 130 -0.15 21.56 7.94
C SER A 130 -1.54 21.00 8.29
N ASN A 131 -1.77 19.74 7.90
CA ASN A 131 -2.99 19.01 8.27
C ASN A 131 -3.08 18.77 9.78
N LEU A 132 -1.94 18.59 10.47
CA LEU A 132 -1.90 18.37 11.91
C LEU A 132 -2.38 19.62 12.65
N PHE A 133 -1.88 20.80 12.27
CA PHE A 133 -2.29 22.05 12.89
C PHE A 133 -3.77 22.36 12.69
N LYS A 134 -4.29 22.21 11.46
CA LYS A 134 -5.73 22.35 11.17
C LYS A 134 -6.57 21.43 12.06
N HIS A 135 -6.15 20.18 12.22
CA HIS A 135 -6.89 19.22 13.05
C HIS A 135 -6.83 19.59 14.54
N SER A 136 -5.65 19.92 15.07
CA SER A 136 -5.49 20.31 16.47
C SER A 136 -6.30 21.55 16.82
N LEU A 137 -6.28 22.57 15.94
CA LEU A 137 -7.07 23.78 16.11
C LEU A 137 -8.57 23.50 16.04
N ARG A 138 -9.00 22.68 15.06
CA ARG A 138 -10.39 22.22 14.95
C ARG A 138 -10.83 21.50 16.23
N LEU A 139 -10.02 20.58 16.74
CA LEU A 139 -10.32 19.84 17.97
C LEU A 139 -10.45 20.78 19.17
N ALA A 140 -9.49 21.69 19.36
CA ALA A 140 -9.53 22.67 20.44
C ALA A 140 -10.80 23.54 20.40
N LEU A 141 -11.13 24.09 19.22
CA LEU A 141 -12.35 24.90 19.04
C LEU A 141 -13.62 24.08 19.27
N THR A 142 -13.67 22.84 18.78
CA THR A 142 -14.86 21.97 18.93
C THR A 142 -15.07 21.58 20.38
N VAL A 143 -14.00 21.26 21.11
CA VAL A 143 -14.04 20.97 22.56
C VAL A 143 -14.48 22.20 23.34
N MET A 144 -13.97 23.40 22.99
CA MET A 144 -14.38 24.65 23.62
C MET A 144 -15.87 24.94 23.38
N ILE A 145 -16.36 24.81 22.15
CA ILE A 145 -17.79 24.95 21.81
C ILE A 145 -18.62 23.88 22.55
N GLY A 146 -18.16 22.64 22.58
CA GLY A 146 -18.82 21.55 23.29
C GLY A 146 -18.92 21.79 24.80
N TYR A 147 -17.90 22.42 25.39
CA TYR A 147 -17.93 22.82 26.80
C TYR A 147 -18.98 23.89 27.05
N VAL A 148 -18.99 24.96 26.23
CA VAL A 148 -19.98 26.04 26.32
C VAL A 148 -21.40 25.49 26.16
N VAL A 149 -21.64 24.66 25.14
CA VAL A 149 -22.94 24.00 24.90
C VAL A 149 -23.34 23.12 26.08
N GLY A 150 -22.41 22.32 26.63
CA GLY A 150 -22.67 21.45 27.77
C GLY A 150 -22.99 22.21 29.06
N SER A 151 -22.37 23.38 29.27
CA SER A 151 -22.63 24.24 30.43
C SER A 151 -23.96 24.99 30.34
N PHE A 152 -24.44 25.32 29.13
CA PHE A 152 -25.73 26.02 28.95
C PHE A 152 -26.95 25.09 29.00
N LEU A 153 -26.79 23.80 28.70
CA LEU A 153 -27.90 22.85 28.56
C LEU A 153 -28.25 22.11 29.86
N ASP A 154 -27.70 22.52 31.01
CA ASP A 154 -27.89 21.89 32.32
C ASP A 154 -27.70 20.37 32.29
N PHE A 155 -26.81 19.89 31.41
CA PHE A 155 -26.50 18.47 31.33
C PHE A 155 -25.76 18.05 32.58
N GLN A 156 -26.18 16.97 33.22
CA GLN A 156 -25.56 16.46 34.44
C GLN A 156 -24.05 16.20 34.29
N ASN A 157 -23.58 15.86 33.08
CA ASN A 157 -22.19 15.44 32.83
C ASN A 157 -21.58 16.05 31.56
N PRO A 158 -21.29 17.37 31.50
CA PRO A 158 -20.80 18.04 30.28
C PRO A 158 -19.50 17.44 29.71
N TYR A 159 -18.67 16.83 30.57
CA TYR A 159 -17.43 16.17 30.18
C TYR A 159 -17.64 14.96 29.25
N TRP A 160 -18.83 14.36 29.20
CA TRP A 160 -19.15 13.26 28.28
C TRP A 160 -19.22 13.71 26.83
N ILE A 161 -19.70 14.92 26.58
CA ILE A 161 -19.69 15.55 25.26
C ILE A 161 -18.24 15.77 24.82
N LEU A 162 -17.40 16.31 25.72
CA LEU A 162 -15.98 16.56 25.44
C LEU A 162 -15.22 15.27 25.10
N LEU A 163 -15.40 14.23 25.92
CA LEU A 163 -14.79 12.92 25.68
C LEU A 163 -15.26 12.33 24.34
N THR A 164 -16.53 12.49 24.01
CA THR A 164 -17.10 12.03 22.74
C THR A 164 -16.45 12.74 21.55
N ILE A 165 -16.29 14.06 21.61
CA ILE A 165 -15.61 14.86 20.58
C ILE A 165 -14.17 14.38 20.40
N ILE A 166 -13.40 14.25 21.49
CA ILE A 166 -11.98 13.84 21.45
C ILE A 166 -11.81 12.45 20.82
N VAL A 167 -12.72 11.53 21.11
CA VAL A 167 -12.61 10.15 20.63
C VAL A 167 -13.03 10.01 19.16
N ILE A 168 -14.05 10.76 18.74
CA ILE A 168 -14.66 10.66 17.41
C ILE A 168 -13.97 11.53 16.38
N LEU A 169 -13.60 12.77 16.73
CA LEU A 169 -13.06 13.73 15.78
C LEU A 169 -11.66 13.27 15.34
N ARG A 170 -11.52 12.96 14.06
CA ARG A 170 -10.26 12.53 13.43
C ARG A 170 -9.84 13.51 12.34
N PRO A 171 -8.57 13.50 11.91
CA PRO A 171 -8.09 14.38 10.85
C PRO A 171 -8.85 14.23 9.52
N SER A 172 -9.29 13.00 9.21
CA SER A 172 -10.06 12.68 7.99
C SER A 172 -11.57 12.74 8.23
N TYR A 173 -12.30 13.26 7.24
CA TYR A 173 -13.76 13.28 7.21
C TYR A 173 -14.36 11.87 7.30
N GLY A 174 -13.85 10.94 6.49
CA GLY A 174 -14.34 9.55 6.43
C GLY A 174 -14.21 8.83 7.77
N LEU A 175 -13.06 9.01 8.43
CA LEU A 175 -12.81 8.46 9.76
C LEU A 175 -13.73 9.05 10.81
N THR A 176 -13.90 10.38 10.83
CA THR A 176 -14.82 11.05 11.76
C THR A 176 -16.24 10.55 11.54
N ARG A 177 -16.73 10.50 10.29
CA ARG A 177 -18.06 10.00 9.95
C ARG A 177 -18.29 8.56 10.40
N SER A 178 -17.33 7.68 10.11
CA SER A 178 -17.39 6.27 10.49
C SER A 178 -17.39 6.12 12.02
N ARG A 179 -16.50 6.81 12.72
CA ARG A 179 -16.42 6.80 14.19
C ARG A 179 -17.68 7.38 14.83
N SER A 180 -18.25 8.46 14.30
CA SER A 180 -19.52 9.02 14.77
C SER A 180 -20.64 8.00 14.67
N LYS A 181 -20.82 7.38 13.50
CA LYS A 181 -21.86 6.38 13.27
C LYS A 181 -21.67 5.17 14.20
N GLN A 182 -20.45 4.66 14.31
CA GLN A 182 -20.13 3.53 15.16
C GLN A 182 -20.34 3.85 16.64
N ARG A 183 -20.02 5.08 17.09
CA ARG A 183 -20.27 5.51 18.47
C ARG A 183 -21.75 5.62 18.76
N ILE A 184 -22.53 6.31 17.93
CA ILE A 184 -23.99 6.45 18.12
C ILE A 184 -24.65 5.08 18.19
N ILE A 185 -24.39 4.21 17.21
CA ILE A 185 -24.99 2.87 17.18
C ILE A 185 -24.50 2.02 18.36
N GLY A 186 -23.23 2.11 18.73
CA GLY A 186 -22.68 1.38 19.88
C GLY A 186 -23.31 1.83 21.20
N THR A 187 -23.44 3.15 21.42
CA THR A 187 -24.09 3.70 22.61
C THR A 187 -25.56 3.30 22.69
N LEU A 188 -26.30 3.31 21.58
CA LEU A 188 -27.70 2.88 21.54
C LEU A 188 -27.86 1.40 21.90
N ILE A 189 -27.02 0.53 21.34
CA ILE A 189 -27.04 -0.91 21.67
C ILE A 189 -26.63 -1.12 23.13
N GLY A 190 -25.58 -0.44 23.59
CA GLY A 190 -25.10 -0.53 24.97
C GLY A 190 -26.15 -0.05 25.97
N GLY A 191 -26.84 1.06 25.67
CA GLY A 191 -27.93 1.57 26.48
C GLY A 191 -29.13 0.63 26.54
N ALA A 192 -29.54 0.04 25.40
CA ALA A 192 -30.64 -0.92 25.36
C ALA A 192 -30.31 -2.20 26.16
N LEU A 193 -29.11 -2.75 25.98
CA LEU A 193 -28.64 -3.92 26.73
C LEU A 193 -28.51 -3.62 28.24
N ALA A 194 -27.96 -2.46 28.60
CA ALA A 194 -27.86 -2.05 29.99
C ALA A 194 -29.24 -1.92 30.63
N THR A 195 -30.20 -1.29 29.95
CA THR A 195 -31.58 -1.14 30.45
C THR A 195 -32.20 -2.50 30.75
N GLY A 196 -32.07 -3.47 29.83
CA GLY A 196 -32.58 -4.82 30.03
C GLY A 196 -31.94 -5.53 31.22
N ILE A 197 -30.63 -5.40 31.39
CA ILE A 197 -29.89 -6.05 32.50
C ILE A 197 -30.23 -5.41 33.85
N VAL A 198 -30.28 -4.07 33.89
CA VAL A 198 -30.59 -3.31 35.12
C VAL A 198 -32.02 -3.57 35.58
N PHE A 199 -32.96 -3.79 34.65
CA PHE A 199 -34.33 -4.16 35.00
C PHE A 199 -34.42 -5.56 35.63
N LEU A 200 -33.52 -6.48 35.27
CA LEU A 200 -33.55 -7.88 35.72
C LEU A 200 -32.75 -8.13 36.99
N VAL A 201 -31.66 -7.37 37.22
CA VAL A 201 -30.68 -7.65 38.28
C VAL A 201 -30.45 -6.38 39.09
N HIS A 202 -30.56 -6.47 40.41
CA HIS A 202 -30.35 -5.33 41.32
C HIS A 202 -29.27 -5.67 42.36
N ASP A 203 -28.08 -6.07 41.88
CA ASP A 203 -26.96 -6.46 42.73
C ASP A 203 -25.66 -5.73 42.32
N ALA A 204 -25.05 -5.04 43.28
CA ALA A 204 -23.86 -4.22 43.06
C ALA A 204 -22.61 -5.04 42.67
N TYR A 205 -22.47 -6.27 43.18
CA TYR A 205 -21.37 -7.16 42.82
C TYR A 205 -21.52 -7.65 41.38
N VAL A 206 -22.75 -7.97 40.96
CA VAL A 206 -23.02 -8.35 39.56
C VAL A 206 -22.69 -7.20 38.62
N TYR A 207 -23.07 -5.96 38.94
CA TYR A 207 -22.68 -4.78 38.16
C TYR A 207 -21.17 -4.57 38.12
N GLY A 208 -20.46 -4.80 39.23
CA GLY A 208 -19.00 -4.71 39.27
C GLY A 208 -18.33 -5.71 38.32
N VAL A 209 -18.74 -6.98 38.37
CA VAL A 209 -18.22 -8.04 37.49
C VAL A 209 -18.54 -7.74 36.03
N LEU A 210 -19.79 -7.39 35.72
CA LEU A 210 -20.20 -7.05 34.35
C LEU A 210 -19.47 -5.80 33.82
N GLY A 211 -19.23 -4.81 34.70
CA GLY A 211 -18.49 -3.59 34.38
C GLY A 211 -17.04 -3.88 33.99
N ILE A 212 -16.34 -4.71 34.77
CA ILE A 212 -14.96 -5.12 34.51
C ILE A 212 -14.86 -5.96 33.24
N VAL A 213 -15.72 -6.99 33.09
CA VAL A 213 -15.74 -7.85 31.90
C VAL A 213 -16.03 -7.03 30.64
N SER A 214 -17.00 -6.11 30.70
CA SER A 214 -17.30 -5.20 29.59
C SER A 214 -16.09 -4.33 29.24
N LEU A 215 -15.34 -3.83 30.23
CA LEU A 215 -14.16 -3.01 29.99
C LEU A 215 -13.04 -3.79 29.28
N ILE A 216 -12.81 -5.05 29.66
CA ILE A 216 -11.82 -5.93 29.02
C ILE A 216 -12.19 -6.15 27.54
N ILE A 217 -13.46 -6.45 27.26
CA ILE A 217 -13.94 -6.66 25.90
C ILE A 217 -13.82 -5.36 25.10
N ALA A 218 -14.18 -4.22 25.70
CA ALA A 218 -14.07 -2.91 25.07
C ALA A 218 -12.64 -2.60 24.59
N PHE A 219 -11.63 -2.75 25.46
CA PHE A 219 -10.25 -2.48 25.10
C PHE A 219 -9.69 -3.48 24.08
N SER A 220 -10.09 -4.76 24.16
CA SER A 220 -9.73 -5.77 23.16
C SER A 220 -10.28 -5.44 21.76
N MET A 221 -11.47 -4.84 21.70
CA MET A 221 -12.16 -4.53 20.44
C MET A 221 -11.85 -3.13 19.87
N ILE A 222 -11.18 -2.24 20.61
CA ILE A 222 -11.02 -0.83 20.21
C ILE A 222 -10.33 -0.63 18.85
N GLN A 223 -9.38 -1.51 18.51
CA GLN A 223 -8.66 -1.50 17.23
C GLN A 223 -9.33 -2.35 16.16
N LYS A 224 -10.05 -3.43 16.54
CA LYS A 224 -10.67 -4.38 15.60
C LYS A 224 -12.06 -3.95 15.14
N ASN A 225 -12.93 -3.59 16.08
CA ASN A 225 -14.31 -3.22 15.82
C ASN A 225 -14.79 -2.17 16.82
N TYR A 226 -14.67 -0.91 16.44
CA TYR A 226 -15.00 0.20 17.31
C TYR A 226 -16.48 0.29 17.69
N ARG A 227 -17.42 -0.21 16.86
CA ARG A 227 -18.86 -0.28 17.24
C ARG A 227 -19.04 -1.18 18.46
N THR A 228 -18.37 -2.34 18.46
CA THR A 228 -18.41 -3.28 19.58
C THR A 228 -17.73 -2.67 20.80
N ALA A 229 -16.56 -2.05 20.61
CA ALA A 229 -15.88 -1.35 21.69
C ALA A 229 -16.75 -0.26 22.33
N ALA A 230 -17.40 0.59 21.53
CA ALA A 230 -18.30 1.64 22.02
C ALA A 230 -19.49 1.08 22.82
N THR A 231 -20.03 -0.06 22.39
CA THR A 231 -21.12 -0.76 23.10
C THR A 231 -20.67 -1.17 24.50
N PHE A 232 -19.54 -1.88 24.59
CA PHE A 232 -19.02 -2.37 25.87
C PHE A 232 -18.44 -1.27 26.77
N ILE A 233 -17.91 -0.18 26.21
CA ILE A 233 -17.55 1.03 26.98
C ILE A 233 -18.81 1.60 27.64
N THR A 234 -19.91 1.69 26.88
CA THR A 234 -21.18 2.22 27.38
C THR A 234 -21.74 1.33 28.48
N LEU A 235 -21.76 0.01 28.28
CA LEU A 235 -22.14 -0.97 29.30
C LEU A 235 -21.30 -0.84 30.57
N SER A 236 -19.97 -0.79 30.43
CA SER A 236 -19.05 -0.66 31.56
C SER A 236 -19.34 0.60 32.39
N VAL A 237 -19.49 1.75 31.72
CA VAL A 237 -19.82 3.01 32.39
C VAL A 237 -21.17 2.92 33.09
N ILE A 238 -22.21 2.40 32.44
CA ILE A 238 -23.54 2.30 33.04
C ILE A 238 -23.53 1.39 34.28
N PHE A 239 -22.88 0.22 34.22
CA PHE A 239 -22.80 -0.68 35.37
C PHE A 239 -22.01 -0.09 36.53
N ILE A 240 -20.92 0.64 36.25
CA ILE A 240 -20.18 1.35 37.31
C ILE A 240 -21.06 2.43 37.95
N TYR A 241 -21.84 3.17 37.15
CA TYR A 241 -22.79 4.16 37.67
C TYR A 241 -23.93 3.52 38.48
N ALA A 242 -24.41 2.34 38.07
CA ALA A 242 -25.45 1.60 38.77
C ALA A 242 -25.05 1.15 40.19
N ILE A 243 -23.74 1.08 40.49
CA ILE A 243 -23.23 0.86 41.85
C ILE A 243 -23.36 2.13 42.71
N ILE A 244 -23.25 3.31 42.11
CA ILE A 244 -23.14 4.60 42.81
C ILE A 244 -24.51 5.30 42.94
N ARG A 245 -25.36 5.18 41.92
CA ARG A 245 -26.65 5.87 41.83
C ARG A 245 -27.78 4.89 41.51
N PRO A 246 -28.93 4.99 42.19
CA PRO A 246 -30.10 4.17 41.88
C PRO A 246 -30.76 4.53 40.54
N ASP A 247 -30.65 5.79 40.10
CA ASP A 247 -31.27 6.26 38.85
C ASP A 247 -30.39 6.01 37.63
N VAL A 248 -30.31 4.73 37.24
CA VAL A 248 -29.54 4.29 36.08
C VAL A 248 -30.19 4.72 34.76
N GLN A 249 -31.51 4.92 34.77
CA GLN A 249 -32.25 5.26 33.56
C GLN A 249 -31.91 6.67 33.07
N GLU A 250 -31.75 7.62 33.99
CA GLU A 250 -31.30 8.98 33.69
C GLU A 250 -29.89 8.98 33.07
N VAL A 251 -28.97 8.20 33.64
CA VAL A 251 -27.58 8.03 33.15
C VAL A 251 -27.57 7.53 31.70
N ILE A 252 -28.43 6.57 31.36
CA ILE A 252 -28.53 6.02 30.00
C ILE A 252 -29.02 7.10 29.01
N GLN A 253 -30.05 7.86 29.39
CA GLN A 253 -30.61 8.92 28.54
C GLN A 253 -29.59 10.01 28.24
N TYR A 254 -28.91 10.53 29.28
CA TYR A 254 -27.84 11.51 29.10
C TYR A 254 -26.72 10.96 28.22
N ARG A 255 -26.37 9.68 28.35
CA ARG A 255 -25.30 9.09 27.53
C ARG A 255 -25.62 9.06 26.05
N VAL A 256 -26.88 8.77 25.69
CA VAL A 256 -27.34 8.81 24.30
C VAL A 256 -27.34 10.25 23.80
N LEU A 257 -27.89 11.19 24.58
CA LEU A 257 -27.98 12.60 24.21
C LEU A 257 -26.61 13.23 24.00
N ASP A 258 -25.68 13.05 24.96
CA ASP A 258 -24.32 13.56 24.89
C ASP A 258 -23.53 12.99 23.70
N THR A 259 -23.78 11.72 23.38
CA THR A 259 -23.17 11.08 22.21
C THR A 259 -23.67 11.73 20.92
N VAL A 260 -24.96 12.01 20.81
CA VAL A 260 -25.57 12.65 19.64
C VAL A 260 -25.07 14.09 19.50
N VAL A 261 -25.05 14.86 20.59
CA VAL A 261 -24.54 16.25 20.61
C VAL A 261 -23.06 16.29 20.24
N GLY A 262 -22.23 15.45 20.87
CA GLY A 262 -20.80 15.39 20.56
C GLY A 262 -20.51 14.96 19.12
N ALA A 263 -21.32 14.02 18.58
CA ALA A 263 -21.22 13.63 17.18
C ALA A 263 -21.64 14.76 16.23
N ALA A 264 -22.73 15.48 16.53
CA ALA A 264 -23.22 16.61 15.74
C ALA A 264 -22.18 17.74 15.69
N LEU A 265 -21.63 18.12 16.85
CA LEU A 265 -20.56 19.12 16.94
C LEU A 265 -19.31 18.69 16.15
N SER A 266 -18.92 17.41 16.24
CA SER A 266 -17.79 16.87 15.48
C SER A 266 -18.02 16.92 13.97
N PHE A 267 -19.26 16.65 13.52
CA PHE A 267 -19.64 16.75 12.12
C PHE A 267 -19.67 18.20 11.62
N MET A 268 -20.22 19.13 12.41
CA MET A 268 -20.21 20.55 12.06
C MET A 268 -18.78 21.09 11.98
N ALA A 269 -17.92 20.69 12.93
CA ALA A 269 -16.53 21.12 12.96
C ALA A 269 -15.73 20.65 11.74
N ILE A 270 -15.90 19.40 11.30
CA ILE A 270 -15.16 18.90 10.11
C ILE A 270 -15.64 19.57 8.82
N TRP A 271 -16.89 20.05 8.79
CA TRP A 271 -17.45 20.74 7.64
C TRP A 271 -17.10 22.23 7.61
N LEU A 272 -17.16 22.91 8.76
CA LEU A 272 -16.99 24.36 8.89
C LEU A 272 -15.53 24.80 9.07
N PHE A 273 -14.74 24.09 9.88
CA PHE A 273 -13.39 24.54 10.25
C PHE A 273 -12.32 23.97 9.31
N TRP A 274 -11.89 24.78 8.34
CA TRP A 274 -10.80 24.52 7.38
C TRP A 274 -10.81 23.10 6.82
N PRO A 275 -11.83 22.72 6.03
CA PRO A 275 -11.89 21.38 5.46
C PRO A 275 -10.69 21.16 4.53
N SER A 276 -9.90 20.12 4.79
CA SER A 276 -8.80 19.69 3.93
C SER A 276 -9.29 18.52 3.08
N TRP A 277 -9.99 18.82 2.00
CA TRP A 277 -10.50 17.78 1.10
C TRP A 277 -9.34 17.12 0.38
N SER A 278 -9.32 15.79 0.39
CA SER A 278 -8.30 14.97 -0.26
C SER A 278 -8.31 15.21 -1.77
N PHE A 279 -9.47 15.53 -2.35
CA PHE A 279 -9.60 15.96 -3.74
C PHE A 279 -8.69 17.16 -4.11
N GLN A 280 -8.43 18.09 -3.19
CA GLN A 280 -7.55 19.23 -3.48
C GLN A 280 -6.06 18.85 -3.52
N LYS A 281 -5.69 17.71 -2.92
CA LYS A 281 -4.31 17.24 -2.81
C LYS A 281 -3.98 16.10 -3.77
N ILE A 282 -5.00 15.37 -4.21
CA ILE A 282 -4.84 14.17 -5.04
C ILE A 282 -4.04 14.45 -6.31
N GLU A 283 -4.17 15.63 -6.91
CA GLU A 283 -3.43 16.01 -8.11
C GLU A 283 -1.93 16.19 -7.83
N SER A 284 -1.58 16.83 -6.71
CA SER A 284 -0.19 16.91 -6.25
C SER A 284 0.38 15.53 -5.90
N ASP A 285 -0.42 14.64 -5.31
CA ASP A 285 0.01 13.28 -4.96
C ASP A 285 0.20 12.41 -6.22
N ILE A 286 -0.64 12.59 -7.26
CA ILE A 286 -0.46 11.98 -8.58
C ILE A 286 0.86 12.49 -9.20
N GLU A 287 1.08 13.80 -9.21
CA GLU A 287 2.31 14.41 -9.77
C GLU A 287 3.56 13.85 -9.08
N LYS A 288 3.60 13.86 -7.75
CA LYS A 288 4.74 13.35 -6.96
C LYS A 288 4.98 11.88 -7.21
N SER A 289 3.93 11.07 -7.28
CA SER A 289 4.08 9.64 -7.51
C SER A 289 4.59 9.32 -8.92
N ILE A 290 4.09 10.02 -9.94
CA ILE A 290 4.54 9.83 -11.33
C ILE A 290 5.99 10.31 -11.47
N ARG A 291 6.34 11.45 -10.88
CA ARG A 291 7.72 11.98 -10.87
C ARG A 291 8.68 11.02 -10.17
N ALA A 292 8.30 10.47 -9.01
CA ALA A 292 9.12 9.48 -8.31
C ALA A 292 9.31 8.18 -9.12
N ASN A 293 8.27 7.72 -9.85
CA ASN A 293 8.38 6.59 -10.77
C ASN A 293 9.28 6.88 -11.97
N LYS A 294 9.20 8.09 -12.55
CA LYS A 294 10.09 8.57 -13.62
C LYS A 294 11.55 8.60 -13.16
N ASP A 295 11.82 9.17 -11.99
CA ASP A 295 13.17 9.20 -11.40
C ASP A 295 13.71 7.79 -11.15
N PHE A 296 12.86 6.89 -10.65
CA PHE A 296 13.24 5.49 -10.44
C PHE A 296 13.57 4.78 -11.75
N LEU A 297 12.78 4.97 -12.82
CA LEU A 297 13.10 4.47 -14.16
C LEU A 297 14.46 5.00 -14.64
N GLY A 298 14.71 6.31 -14.51
CA GLY A 298 16.01 6.90 -14.87
C GLY A 298 17.19 6.26 -14.14
N GLN A 299 17.06 5.99 -12.84
CA GLN A 299 18.11 5.32 -12.06
C GLN A 299 18.28 3.84 -12.44
N ILE A 300 17.21 3.14 -12.84
CA ILE A 300 17.30 1.75 -13.33
C ILE A 300 18.13 1.71 -14.61
N ILE A 301 17.87 2.63 -15.55
CA ILE A 301 18.56 2.67 -16.84
C ILE A 301 20.01 3.12 -16.68
N ALA A 302 20.28 4.12 -15.82
CA ALA A 302 21.65 4.52 -15.50
C ALA A 302 22.47 3.35 -14.91
N TYR A 303 21.86 2.55 -14.03
CA TYR A 303 22.50 1.35 -13.47
C TYR A 303 22.76 0.28 -14.53
N TYR A 304 21.80 0.08 -15.45
CA TYR A 304 21.92 -0.85 -16.57
C TYR A 304 23.11 -0.49 -17.50
N GLU A 305 23.41 0.81 -17.66
CA GLU A 305 24.52 1.29 -18.49
C GLU A 305 25.90 1.19 -17.80
N GLN A 306 26.03 1.74 -16.60
CA GLN A 306 27.33 1.85 -15.90
C GLN A 306 27.80 0.51 -15.34
N LYS A 307 26.86 -0.32 -14.89
CA LYS A 307 27.08 -1.64 -14.25
C LYS A 307 27.96 -1.56 -12.99
N GLY A 308 27.99 -2.66 -12.24
CA GLY A 308 28.78 -2.79 -11.01
C GLY A 308 27.92 -2.78 -9.74
N LYS A 309 28.43 -2.18 -8.66
CA LYS A 309 27.75 -2.17 -7.36
C LYS A 309 26.47 -1.34 -7.46
N VAL A 310 25.38 -1.86 -6.92
CA VAL A 310 24.07 -1.20 -6.88
C VAL A 310 24.21 0.19 -6.24
N PRO A 311 23.98 1.29 -7.00
CA PRO A 311 24.13 2.64 -6.50
C PRO A 311 23.15 2.93 -5.37
N ILE A 312 23.57 3.75 -4.41
CA ILE A 312 22.66 4.21 -3.35
C ILE A 312 21.49 5.01 -3.94
N ALA A 313 21.73 5.77 -5.02
CA ALA A 313 20.69 6.53 -5.73
C ALA A 313 19.54 5.64 -6.25
N LEU A 314 19.84 4.43 -6.74
CA LEU A 314 18.81 3.45 -7.14
C LEU A 314 17.98 2.99 -5.94
N LYS A 315 18.61 2.73 -4.80
CA LYS A 315 17.91 2.32 -3.57
C LYS A 315 17.02 3.44 -3.01
N VAL A 316 17.49 4.69 -3.07
CA VAL A 316 16.76 5.87 -2.61
C VAL A 316 15.57 6.17 -3.52
N SER A 317 15.76 6.20 -4.85
CA SER A 317 14.67 6.42 -5.81
C SER A 317 13.60 5.33 -5.72
N ARG A 318 14.00 4.06 -5.55
CA ARG A 318 13.06 2.97 -5.24
C ARG A 318 12.23 3.28 -4.00
N LYS A 319 12.87 3.59 -2.87
CA LYS A 319 12.15 3.93 -1.62
C LYS A 319 11.15 5.08 -1.84
N GLN A 320 11.58 6.13 -2.53
CA GLN A 320 10.75 7.29 -2.83
C GLN A 320 9.52 6.92 -3.68
N ALA A 321 9.71 6.13 -4.75
CA ALA A 321 8.63 5.69 -5.63
C ALA A 321 7.57 4.85 -4.89
N PHE A 322 7.99 3.93 -4.03
CA PHE A 322 7.08 3.16 -3.17
C PHE A 322 6.34 4.04 -2.16
N MET A 323 7.03 5.00 -1.55
CA MET A 323 6.42 5.91 -0.57
C MET A 323 5.38 6.82 -1.22
N GLU A 324 5.68 7.46 -2.33
CA GLU A 324 4.73 8.36 -3.01
C GLU A 324 3.55 7.61 -3.61
N THR A 325 3.74 6.39 -4.11
CA THR A 325 2.63 5.54 -4.55
C THR A 325 1.72 5.15 -3.37
N SER A 326 2.29 4.92 -2.18
CA SER A 326 1.53 4.67 -0.96
C SER A 326 0.76 5.92 -0.50
N ASN A 327 1.39 7.10 -0.57
CA ASN A 327 0.74 8.37 -0.25
C ASN A 327 -0.45 8.63 -1.18
N LEU A 328 -0.27 8.45 -2.48
CA LEU A 328 -1.32 8.55 -3.49
C LEU A 328 -2.48 7.58 -3.21
N SER A 329 -2.17 6.32 -2.88
CA SER A 329 -3.20 5.32 -2.54
C SER A 329 -3.99 5.71 -1.28
N ALA A 330 -3.31 6.25 -0.26
CA ALA A 330 -3.95 6.72 0.96
C ALA A 330 -4.82 7.96 0.72
N ALA A 331 -4.35 8.90 -0.11
CA ALA A 331 -5.11 10.08 -0.52
C ALA A 331 -6.37 9.71 -1.30
N PHE A 332 -6.26 8.74 -2.23
CA PHE A 332 -7.42 8.22 -2.97
C PHE A 332 -8.42 7.52 -2.04
N GLN A 333 -7.95 6.65 -1.14
CA GLN A 333 -8.83 6.02 -0.14
C GLN A 333 -9.55 7.06 0.72
N ALA A 334 -8.86 8.11 1.18
CA ALA A 334 -9.47 9.19 1.92
C ALA A 334 -10.55 9.90 1.10
N MET A 335 -10.26 10.21 -0.18
CA MET A 335 -11.21 10.82 -1.11
C MET A 335 -12.48 9.99 -1.31
N THR A 336 -12.38 8.65 -1.44
CA THR A 336 -13.56 7.77 -1.58
C THR A 336 -14.52 7.82 -0.38
N GLN A 337 -14.04 8.28 0.78
CA GLN A 337 -14.83 8.40 2.00
C GLN A 337 -15.43 9.81 2.21
N GLU A 338 -15.10 10.76 1.34
CA GLU A 338 -15.63 12.13 1.38
C GLU A 338 -17.08 12.19 0.85
N PRO A 339 -17.83 13.29 1.04
CA PRO A 339 -19.15 13.45 0.45
C PRO A 339 -19.12 13.32 -1.08
N LYS A 340 -20.20 12.80 -1.69
CA LYS A 340 -20.28 12.60 -3.15
C LYS A 340 -19.97 13.88 -3.95
N SER A 341 -20.36 15.05 -3.44
CA SER A 341 -20.07 16.36 -4.05
C SER A 341 -18.58 16.74 -4.07
N LYS A 342 -17.72 16.01 -3.35
CA LYS A 342 -16.26 16.20 -3.28
C LYS A 342 -15.48 15.04 -3.93
N GLN A 343 -16.16 14.05 -4.52
CA GLN A 343 -15.56 12.90 -5.20
C GLN A 343 -15.45 13.13 -6.72
N ASN A 344 -14.92 14.27 -7.13
CA ASN A 344 -14.86 14.65 -8.55
C ASN A 344 -13.90 13.74 -9.35
N ASN A 345 -14.35 13.23 -10.49
CA ASN A 345 -13.55 12.39 -11.40
C ASN A 345 -12.99 11.11 -10.74
N LEU A 346 -13.74 10.51 -9.81
CA LEU A 346 -13.32 9.34 -9.04
C LEU A 346 -12.85 8.17 -9.92
N ASP A 347 -13.55 7.87 -11.01
CA ASP A 347 -13.22 6.75 -11.90
C ASP A 347 -11.89 6.97 -12.62
N SER A 348 -11.67 8.17 -13.18
CA SER A 348 -10.39 8.52 -13.83
C SER A 348 -9.23 8.51 -12.83
N ILE A 349 -9.45 8.99 -11.60
CA ILE A 349 -8.43 8.97 -10.55
C ILE A 349 -8.13 7.53 -10.13
N TYR A 350 -9.15 6.68 -9.96
CA TYR A 350 -8.98 5.27 -9.65
C TYR A 350 -8.12 4.57 -10.70
N GLU A 351 -8.45 4.79 -11.98
CA GLU A 351 -7.68 4.24 -13.10
C GLU A 351 -6.21 4.70 -13.05
N LEU A 352 -5.96 5.99 -12.79
CA LEU A 352 -4.58 6.50 -12.63
C LEU A 352 -3.84 5.87 -11.46
N VAL A 353 -4.49 5.68 -10.31
CA VAL A 353 -3.89 5.03 -9.12
C VAL A 353 -3.49 3.59 -9.45
N VAL A 354 -4.37 2.84 -10.13
CA VAL A 354 -4.12 1.45 -10.55
C VAL A 354 -3.00 1.37 -11.59
N LEU A 355 -3.03 2.25 -12.60
CA LEU A 355 -1.98 2.32 -13.63
C LEU A 355 -0.63 2.66 -12.98
N ASN A 356 -0.59 3.62 -12.06
CA ASN A 356 0.64 4.06 -11.40
C ASN A 356 1.22 2.97 -10.48
N HIS A 357 0.37 2.24 -9.76
CA HIS A 357 0.80 1.09 -8.98
C HIS A 357 1.33 -0.05 -9.86
N SER A 358 0.68 -0.31 -11.00
CA SER A 358 1.11 -1.31 -11.98
C SER A 358 2.46 -0.93 -12.61
N PHE A 359 2.66 0.37 -12.89
CA PHE A 359 3.91 0.91 -13.41
C PHE A 359 5.06 0.72 -12.41
N LEU A 360 4.86 1.10 -11.15
CA LEU A 360 5.84 0.86 -10.09
C LEU A 360 6.19 -0.63 -9.94
N SER A 361 5.18 -1.51 -10.01
CA SER A 361 5.39 -2.95 -9.90
C SER A 361 6.26 -3.50 -11.04
N SER A 362 6.02 -3.02 -12.27
CA SER A 362 6.86 -3.36 -13.43
C SER A 362 8.27 -2.79 -13.32
N LEU A 363 8.45 -1.54 -12.84
CA LEU A 363 9.77 -0.98 -12.54
C LEU A 363 10.52 -1.79 -11.49
N ALA A 364 9.84 -2.22 -10.43
CA ALA A 364 10.44 -3.02 -9.37
C ALA A 364 10.87 -4.40 -9.88
N SER A 365 10.08 -5.01 -10.77
CA SER A 365 10.43 -6.26 -11.47
C SER A 365 11.68 -6.08 -12.33
N LEU A 366 11.68 -5.06 -13.20
CA LEU A 366 12.82 -4.72 -14.07
C LEU A 366 14.10 -4.43 -13.25
N SER A 367 13.98 -3.60 -12.22
CA SER A 367 15.08 -3.28 -11.30
C SER A 367 15.61 -4.53 -10.59
N GLY A 368 14.73 -5.43 -10.16
CA GLY A 368 15.10 -6.69 -9.51
C GLY A 368 15.82 -7.64 -10.45
N TYR A 369 15.40 -7.71 -11.71
CA TYR A 369 16.06 -8.51 -12.74
C TYR A 369 17.49 -8.01 -12.99
N ILE A 370 17.65 -6.71 -13.26
CA ILE A 370 18.94 -6.08 -13.60
C ILE A 370 19.95 -6.17 -12.44
N GLN A 371 19.48 -6.17 -11.19
CA GLN A 371 20.35 -6.32 -10.01
C GLN A 371 20.87 -7.74 -9.81
N ASN A 372 20.15 -8.75 -10.30
CA ASN A 372 20.45 -10.16 -10.00
C ASN A 372 21.09 -10.91 -11.19
N HIS A 373 21.15 -10.29 -12.36
CA HIS A 373 21.69 -10.89 -13.58
C HIS A 373 22.74 -9.98 -14.22
N SER A 374 23.77 -10.59 -14.81
CA SER A 374 24.72 -9.87 -15.65
C SER A 374 24.02 -9.50 -16.96
N THR A 375 23.74 -8.22 -17.17
CA THR A 375 23.06 -7.74 -18.37
C THR A 375 24.03 -7.48 -19.53
N THR A 376 23.54 -7.46 -20.76
CA THR A 376 24.26 -7.04 -21.96
C THR A 376 24.42 -5.51 -22.00
N LYS A 377 25.23 -4.97 -22.93
CA LYS A 377 25.38 -3.50 -23.05
C LYS A 377 24.09 -2.90 -23.61
N ALA A 378 23.67 -1.75 -23.08
CA ALA A 378 22.52 -1.00 -23.59
C ALA A 378 22.60 -0.76 -25.09
N SER A 379 21.67 -1.34 -25.83
CA SER A 379 21.49 -1.06 -27.24
C SER A 379 20.90 0.34 -27.42
N THR A 380 21.16 0.96 -28.56
CA THR A 380 20.51 2.23 -28.94
C THR A 380 18.98 2.10 -28.90
N ALA A 381 18.48 0.92 -29.28
CA ALA A 381 17.06 0.63 -29.29
C ALA A 381 16.41 0.60 -27.89
N LEU A 382 17.14 0.13 -26.88
CA LEU A 382 16.72 0.23 -25.47
C LEU A 382 16.56 1.70 -25.05
N LYS A 383 17.58 2.53 -25.35
CA LYS A 383 17.59 3.94 -24.95
C LYS A 383 16.44 4.72 -25.59
N THR A 384 16.19 4.49 -26.89
CA THR A 384 15.07 5.11 -27.60
C THR A 384 13.72 4.67 -27.02
N SER A 385 13.56 3.38 -26.70
CA SER A 385 12.33 2.85 -26.10
C SER A 385 12.03 3.48 -24.73
N VAL A 386 13.05 3.60 -23.89
CA VAL A 386 12.96 4.30 -22.59
C VAL A 386 12.60 5.77 -22.80
N ASN A 387 13.20 6.45 -23.79
CA ASN A 387 12.91 7.86 -24.07
C ASN A 387 11.44 8.08 -24.46
N TYR A 388 10.82 7.16 -25.21
CA TYR A 388 9.39 7.24 -25.50
C TYR A 388 8.52 7.11 -24.23
N ILE A 389 8.89 6.20 -23.32
CA ILE A 389 8.20 6.07 -22.01
C ILE A 389 8.37 7.36 -21.20
N ASP A 390 9.59 7.91 -21.17
CA ASP A 390 9.93 9.12 -20.45
C ASP A 390 9.16 10.35 -20.95
N GLN A 391 9.02 10.47 -22.28
CA GLN A 391 8.21 11.51 -22.93
C GLN A 391 6.73 11.40 -22.57
N ASN A 392 6.16 10.19 -22.56
CA ASN A 392 4.76 9.98 -22.15
C ASN A 392 4.56 10.41 -20.69
N LEU A 393 5.47 10.03 -19.77
CA LEU A 393 5.39 10.45 -18.37
C LEU A 393 5.52 11.97 -18.22
N GLU A 394 6.39 12.61 -19.01
CA GLU A 394 6.54 14.07 -19.01
C GLU A 394 5.27 14.79 -19.49
N GLN A 395 4.61 14.26 -20.52
CA GLN A 395 3.32 14.78 -20.99
C GLN A 395 2.23 14.59 -19.94
N VAL A 396 2.22 13.46 -19.23
CA VAL A 396 1.30 13.25 -18.10
C VAL A 396 1.56 14.27 -17.00
N LEU A 397 2.80 14.50 -16.60
CA LEU A 397 3.17 15.50 -15.59
C LEU A 397 2.76 16.92 -16.00
N LYS A 398 2.98 17.31 -17.26
CA LYS A 398 2.49 18.59 -17.81
C LYS A 398 0.98 18.70 -17.78
N SER A 399 0.27 17.60 -18.02
CA SER A 399 -1.20 17.57 -17.96
C SER A 399 -1.73 17.71 -16.53
N VAL A 400 -0.99 17.21 -15.53
CA VAL A 400 -1.33 17.40 -14.11
C VAL A 400 -1.06 18.84 -13.65
N SER A 401 0.02 19.48 -14.13
CA SER A 401 0.36 20.86 -13.73
C SER A 401 -0.44 21.94 -14.47
N THR A 402 -0.85 21.70 -15.71
CA THR A 402 -1.55 22.67 -16.58
C THR A 402 -3.08 22.65 -16.40
N PHE A 403 -3.57 22.22 -15.24
CA PHE A 403 -5.01 22.05 -14.94
C PHE A 403 -5.87 23.33 -15.13
N GLN A 404 -5.25 24.50 -15.33
CA GLN A 404 -5.94 25.78 -15.46
C GLN A 404 -6.04 26.36 -16.88
N THR A 405 -5.18 26.05 -17.85
CA THR A 405 -5.20 26.79 -19.14
C THR A 405 -4.37 26.12 -20.23
N GLN A 406 -4.97 25.19 -21.01
CA GLN A 406 -4.85 25.09 -22.49
C GLN A 406 -5.36 23.74 -23.03
N LYS A 407 -5.89 23.75 -24.26
CA LYS A 407 -6.07 22.56 -25.09
C LYS A 407 -4.67 21.96 -25.31
N LEU A 408 -4.46 20.70 -24.93
CA LEU A 408 -3.26 19.98 -25.35
C LEU A 408 -3.29 19.83 -26.88
N ASP A 409 -2.19 20.24 -27.52
CA ASP A 409 -1.89 19.88 -28.90
C ASP A 409 -1.84 18.35 -29.05
N THR A 410 -2.20 17.87 -30.23
CA THR A 410 -2.30 16.46 -30.64
C THR A 410 -1.26 15.56 -29.96
N VAL A 411 -1.75 14.59 -29.18
CA VAL A 411 -0.95 13.46 -28.69
C VAL A 411 -0.36 12.77 -29.93
N VAL A 412 0.96 12.95 -30.14
CA VAL A 412 1.66 12.25 -31.22
C VAL A 412 1.66 10.77 -30.86
N ASP A 413 0.92 9.98 -31.64
CA ASP A 413 0.84 8.54 -31.46
C ASP A 413 2.18 7.89 -31.87
N ASN A 414 3.09 7.80 -30.90
CA ASN A 414 4.40 7.18 -31.08
C ASN A 414 4.33 5.63 -31.00
N GLU A 415 3.14 5.02 -30.95
CA GLU A 415 2.98 3.58 -30.79
C GLU A 415 3.66 2.79 -31.91
N ASP A 416 3.53 3.23 -33.16
CA ASP A 416 4.14 2.56 -34.31
C ASP A 416 5.66 2.68 -34.33
N ASN A 417 6.20 3.83 -33.91
CA ASN A 417 7.65 4.04 -33.81
C ASN A 417 8.25 3.26 -32.63
N PHE A 418 7.53 3.15 -31.52
CA PHE A 418 7.92 2.32 -30.38
C PHE A 418 7.92 0.82 -30.74
N LYS A 419 6.86 0.34 -31.43
CA LYS A 419 6.80 -1.05 -31.94
C LYS A 419 7.97 -1.37 -32.86
N LYS A 420 8.32 -0.48 -33.79
CA LYS A 420 9.51 -0.64 -34.66
C LYS A 420 10.80 -0.80 -33.85
N GLN A 421 10.94 -0.09 -32.74
CA GLN A 421 12.13 -0.19 -31.89
C GLN A 421 12.17 -1.44 -31.01
N LEU A 422 11.00 -1.96 -30.62
CA LEU A 422 10.87 -3.28 -29.99
C LEU A 422 11.27 -4.41 -30.95
N ILE A 423 10.88 -4.29 -32.22
CA ILE A 423 11.23 -5.25 -33.26
C ILE A 423 12.73 -5.22 -33.52
N SER A 424 13.36 -4.04 -33.62
CA SER A 424 14.81 -3.92 -33.79
C SER A 424 15.62 -4.45 -32.59
N LEU A 425 15.07 -4.37 -31.37
CA LEU A 425 15.62 -5.03 -30.18
C LEU A 425 15.64 -6.56 -30.31
N SER A 426 14.54 -7.15 -30.78
CA SER A 426 14.45 -8.60 -31.02
C SER A 426 15.28 -9.05 -32.23
N GLU A 427 15.26 -8.30 -33.33
CA GLU A 427 16.00 -8.62 -34.56
C GLU A 427 17.51 -8.49 -34.37
N GLY A 428 17.99 -7.49 -33.63
CA GLY A 428 19.42 -7.39 -33.28
C GLY A 428 19.92 -8.52 -32.36
N ALA A 429 19.02 -9.17 -31.63
CA ALA A 429 19.31 -10.42 -30.93
C ALA A 429 19.27 -11.63 -31.88
N GLN A 430 18.39 -11.63 -32.88
CA GLN A 430 18.27 -12.68 -33.91
C GLN A 430 19.41 -12.66 -34.95
N GLU A 431 19.89 -11.49 -35.38
CA GLU A 431 20.99 -11.36 -36.36
C GLU A 431 22.32 -11.85 -35.78
N LYS A 432 22.56 -11.61 -34.49
CA LYS A 432 23.72 -12.17 -33.78
C LYS A 432 23.68 -13.70 -33.73
N LEU A 433 22.48 -14.30 -33.76
CA LEU A 433 22.24 -15.74 -33.86
C LEU A 433 22.66 -16.27 -35.24
N ASN A 434 22.25 -15.58 -36.30
CA ASN A 434 22.54 -15.95 -37.69
C ASN A 434 24.02 -15.75 -38.06
N ALA A 435 24.73 -14.84 -37.36
CA ALA A 435 26.15 -14.58 -37.56
C ALA A 435 27.10 -15.60 -36.91
N GLY A 436 26.60 -16.71 -36.37
CA GLY A 436 27.42 -17.81 -35.81
C GLY A 436 28.15 -17.46 -34.51
N ARG A 437 27.83 -16.34 -33.86
CA ARG A 437 28.31 -16.05 -32.49
C ARG A 437 27.34 -16.72 -31.52
N PRO A 438 27.81 -17.55 -30.57
CA PRO A 438 26.92 -18.12 -29.57
C PRO A 438 26.40 -16.99 -28.68
N LEU A 439 25.18 -16.53 -28.92
CA LEU A 439 24.42 -15.84 -27.88
C LEU A 439 24.21 -16.84 -26.76
N SER A 440 24.57 -16.45 -25.55
CA SER A 440 24.24 -17.27 -24.40
C SER A 440 22.72 -17.32 -24.28
N GLU A 441 22.16 -18.44 -23.85
CA GLU A 441 20.73 -18.57 -23.49
C GLU A 441 20.25 -17.40 -22.61
N ARG A 442 21.16 -16.86 -21.78
CA ARG A 442 20.96 -15.67 -20.95
C ARG A 442 20.73 -14.38 -21.73
N ASP A 443 21.40 -14.18 -22.85
CA ASP A 443 21.24 -12.97 -23.67
C ASP A 443 19.84 -12.93 -24.30
N HIS A 444 19.28 -14.10 -24.65
CA HIS A 444 17.90 -14.24 -25.12
C HIS A 444 16.87 -14.04 -24.01
N GLN A 445 17.09 -14.63 -22.83
CA GLN A 445 16.24 -14.42 -21.65
C GLN A 445 16.16 -12.94 -21.29
N GLU A 446 17.31 -12.26 -21.27
CA GLU A 446 17.40 -10.84 -21.00
C GLU A 446 16.64 -10.03 -22.05
N ALA A 447 16.91 -10.26 -23.33
CA ALA A 447 16.25 -9.52 -24.41
C ALA A 447 14.73 -9.67 -24.30
N HIS A 448 14.21 -10.89 -24.19
CA HIS A 448 12.78 -11.15 -24.08
C HIS A 448 12.15 -10.47 -22.85
N LEU A 449 12.75 -10.64 -21.67
CA LEU A 449 12.19 -10.10 -20.43
C LEU A 449 12.21 -8.56 -20.41
N ILE A 450 13.32 -7.95 -20.85
CA ILE A 450 13.41 -6.49 -20.95
C ILE A 450 12.42 -5.97 -21.99
N ASN A 451 12.25 -6.64 -23.13
CA ASN A 451 11.30 -6.23 -24.15
C ASN A 451 9.86 -6.21 -23.63
N GLU A 452 9.44 -7.30 -22.99
CA GLU A 452 8.10 -7.42 -22.41
C GLU A 452 7.85 -6.39 -21.30
N GLN A 453 8.85 -6.13 -20.43
CA GLN A 453 8.72 -5.08 -19.42
C GLN A 453 8.63 -3.69 -20.04
N LEU A 454 9.45 -3.36 -21.05
CA LEU A 454 9.38 -2.06 -21.72
C LEU A 454 8.06 -1.87 -22.47
N ARG A 455 7.58 -2.91 -23.16
CA ARG A 455 6.27 -2.90 -23.83
C ARG A 455 5.15 -2.62 -22.84
N TRP A 456 5.18 -3.28 -21.68
CA TRP A 456 4.20 -3.07 -20.64
C TRP A 456 4.28 -1.65 -20.06
N LEU A 457 5.47 -1.18 -19.69
CA LEU A 457 5.69 0.19 -19.18
C LEU A 457 5.20 1.26 -20.16
N PHE A 458 5.46 1.10 -21.46
CA PHE A 458 4.98 2.01 -22.49
C PHE A 458 3.45 2.00 -22.61
N SER A 459 2.84 0.80 -22.62
CA SER A 459 1.38 0.69 -22.67
C SER A 459 0.70 1.34 -21.45
N LEU A 460 1.32 1.23 -20.26
CA LEU A 460 0.85 1.85 -19.04
C LEU A 460 0.98 3.38 -19.11
N SER A 461 2.12 3.91 -19.56
CA SER A 461 2.33 5.36 -19.67
C SER A 461 1.40 6.00 -20.72
N GLN A 462 1.13 5.31 -21.84
CA GLN A 462 0.13 5.74 -22.81
C GLN A 462 -1.30 5.74 -22.23
N LYS A 463 -1.68 4.70 -21.49
CA LYS A 463 -2.99 4.65 -20.83
C LYS A 463 -3.14 5.77 -19.81
N MET A 464 -2.10 6.06 -19.01
CA MET A 464 -2.11 7.21 -18.09
C MET A 464 -2.35 8.52 -18.83
N LEU A 465 -1.66 8.72 -19.96
CA LEU A 465 -1.84 9.91 -20.80
C LEU A 465 -3.27 10.02 -21.32
N LYS A 466 -3.82 8.95 -21.93
CA LYS A 466 -5.21 8.91 -22.42
C LYS A 466 -6.22 9.19 -21.30
N THR A 467 -6.02 8.62 -20.11
CA THR A 467 -6.88 8.83 -18.94
C THR A 467 -6.87 10.29 -18.49
N MET A 468 -5.70 10.95 -18.53
CA MET A 468 -5.58 12.37 -18.22
C MET A 468 -6.24 13.26 -19.27
N THR A 469 -6.07 12.96 -20.55
CA THR A 469 -6.66 13.74 -21.65
C THR A 469 -8.19 13.62 -21.71
N ASN A 470 -8.74 12.45 -21.38
CA ASN A 470 -10.18 12.19 -21.42
C ASN A 470 -10.93 12.57 -20.13
N ARG A 471 -10.24 13.10 -19.12
CA ARG A 471 -10.85 13.45 -17.83
C ARG A 471 -11.84 14.62 -18.02
N PRO A 472 -13.10 14.50 -17.56
CA PRO A 472 -14.05 15.59 -17.65
C PRO A 472 -13.56 16.79 -16.82
N LYS A 473 -13.71 18.00 -17.38
CA LYS A 473 -13.37 19.24 -16.67
C LYS A 473 -14.13 19.28 -15.36
N THR A 474 -13.40 19.49 -14.27
CA THR A 474 -14.01 19.71 -12.95
C THR A 474 -14.88 20.96 -13.01
N LYS A 475 -16.17 20.83 -12.67
CA LYS A 475 -16.99 22.00 -12.35
C LYS A 475 -16.42 22.61 -11.07
N SER A 476 -15.90 23.83 -11.16
CA SER A 476 -15.35 24.59 -10.05
C SER A 476 -16.38 24.85 -8.96
#